data_AF-A0A133VDU4-F1
#
_entry.id   AF-A0A133VDU4-F1
#
_cell.length_a   1.000
_cell.length_b   1.000
_cell.length_c   1.000
_cell.angle_alpha   90.00
_cell.angle_beta   90.00
_cell.angle_gamma   90.00
#
_symmetry.space_group_name_H-M   'P 1'
#
loop_
_entity.id
_entity.type
_entity.pdbx_description
1 polymer ?
#
loop_
_entity_poly.entity_id
_entity_poly.type
_entity_poly.pdbx_seq_one_letter_code
_entity_poly.pdbx_strand_id
1 'polypeptide(L)' 'KSPSGTAAGAIYIAGLKCGERRTQKEVAEVADVTQVTVRNRYKEIAEELGEEIET' A
#
# COMPACT_ATOMS: atom_id res chain seq x y z
N LYS A 1 -6.87 9.72 9.30
CA LYS A 1 -5.92 8.85 8.55
C LYS A 1 -4.52 9.42 8.75
N SER A 2 -3.48 8.62 9.02
CA SER A 2 -2.10 9.12 9.06
C SER A 2 -1.58 9.32 7.62
N PRO A 3 -1.01 10.47 7.26
CA PRO A 3 -0.45 10.72 5.93
C PRO A 3 0.54 9.63 5.49
N SER A 4 1.45 9.21 6.38
CA SER A 4 2.45 8.17 6.09
C SER A 4 1.81 6.82 5.76
N GLY A 5 0.73 6.45 6.45
CA GLY A 5 0.00 5.21 6.17
C GLY A 5 -0.69 5.24 4.80
N THR A 6 -1.29 6.37 4.44
CA THR A 6 -1.91 6.55 3.11
C THR A 6 -0.87 6.52 2.01
N ALA A 7 0.27 7.22 2.19
CA ALA A 7 1.37 7.20 1.24
C ALA A 7 1.94 5.78 1.07
N ALA A 8 2.11 5.02 2.16
CA ALA A 8 2.58 3.64 2.12
C ALA A 8 1.62 2.72 1.34
N GLY A 9 0.30 2.87 1.54
CA GLY A 9 -0.69 2.15 0.75
C GLY A 9 -0.61 2.47 -0.74
N ALA A 10 -0.48 3.75 -1.10
CA ALA A 10 -0.37 4.18 -2.49
C ALA A 10 0.91 3.67 -3.18
N ILE A 11 2.05 3.74 -2.48
CA ILE A 11 3.34 3.22 -3.00
C ILE A 11 3.28 1.71 -3.24
N TYR A 12 2.65 0.97 -2.33
CA TYR A 12 2.46 -0.48 -2.50
C TYR A 12 1.64 -0.79 -3.76
N ILE A 13 0.54 -0.08 -4.00
CA ILE A 13 -0.28 -0.22 -5.21
C ILE A 13 0.52 0.10 -6.46
N ALA A 14 1.30 1.20 -6.45
CA ALA A 14 2.14 1.57 -7.57
C ALA A 14 3.16 0.47 -7.92
N GLY A 15 3.81 -0.13 -6.92
CA GLY A 15 4.73 -1.26 -7.13
C GLY A 15 4.05 -2.47 -7.77
N LEU A 16 2.80 -2.78 -7.41
CA LEU A 16 2.02 -3.84 -8.06
C LEU A 16 1.71 -3.51 -9.52
N LYS A 17 1.29 -2.26 -9.83
CA LYS A 17 0.89 -1.83 -11.18
C LYS A 17 2.06 -1.63 -12.14
N CYS A 18 3.21 -1.20 -11.63
CA CYS A 18 4.41 -0.94 -12.44
C CYS A 18 5.29 -2.19 -12.61
N GLY A 19 4.92 -3.33 -12.03
CA GLY A 19 5.75 -4.54 -12.04
C GLY A 19 6.95 -4.48 -11.09
N GLU A 20 7.10 -3.41 -10.32
CA GLU A 20 8.13 -3.21 -9.30
C GLU A 20 7.63 -3.70 -7.93
N ARG A 21 7.32 -4.98 -7.84
CA ARG A 21 6.72 -5.55 -6.62
C ARG A 21 7.66 -5.37 -5.42
N ARG A 22 7.15 -4.69 -4.40
CA ARG A 22 7.72 -4.62 -3.05
C ARG A 22 6.76 -5.28 -2.08
N THR A 23 7.29 -5.94 -1.07
CA THR A 23 6.49 -6.52 0.00
C THR A 23 5.90 -5.42 0.87
N GLN A 24 4.76 -5.70 1.52
CA GLN A 24 4.16 -4.77 2.49
C GLN A 24 5.11 -4.47 3.65
N LYS A 25 6.02 -5.39 3.99
CA LYS A 25 7.07 -5.22 5.00
C LYS A 25 8.09 -4.17 4.57
N GLU A 26 8.64 -4.27 3.37
CA GLU A 26 9.62 -3.29 2.87
C GLU A 26 9.03 -1.88 2.83
N VAL A 27 7.78 -1.74 2.38
CA VAL A 27 7.10 -0.44 2.34
C VAL A 27 6.82 0.09 3.75
N ALA A 28 6.42 -0.79 4.68
CA ALA A 28 6.15 -0.42 6.06
C ALA A 28 7.40 0.07 6.80
N GLU A 29 8.55 -0.58 6.59
CA GLU A 29 9.83 -0.21 7.19
C GLU A 29 10.30 1.18 6.73
N VAL A 30 10.18 1.49 5.43
CA VAL A 30 10.58 2.80 4.89
C VAL A 30 9.62 3.92 5.31
N ALA A 31 8.33 3.62 5.41
CA ALA A 31 7.30 4.60 5.76
C ALA A 31 7.10 4.78 7.28
N ASP A 32 7.86 4.07 8.11
CA ASP A 32 7.73 4.03 9.58
C ASP A 32 6.28 3.75 10.04
N VAL A 33 5.69 2.71 9.45
CA VAL A 33 4.34 2.22 9.80
C VAL A 33 4.34 0.71 9.99
N THR A 34 3.23 0.17 10.45
CA THR A 34 3.08 -1.29 10.55
C THR A 34 2.68 -1.89 9.20
N GLN A 35 3.02 -3.16 8.96
CA GLN A 35 2.51 -3.91 7.80
C GLN A 35 0.98 -3.91 7.74
N VAL A 36 0.31 -3.99 8.90
CA VAL A 36 -1.16 -3.93 8.98
C VAL A 36 -1.69 -2.57 8.53
N THR A 37 -0.97 -1.48 8.82
CA THR A 37 -1.30 -0.15 8.32
C THR A 37 -1.24 -0.10 6.80
N VAL A 38 -0.15 -0.61 6.19
CA VAL A 38 -0.04 -0.70 4.72
C VAL A 38 -1.19 -1.53 4.15
N ARG A 39 -1.46 -2.70 4.74
CA ARG A 39 -2.53 -3.60 4.33
C ARG A 39 -3.89 -2.95 4.29
N ASN A 40 -4.24 -2.26 5.38
CA ASN A 40 -5.55 -1.62 5.49
C ASN A 40 -5.67 -0.45 4.51
N ARG A 41 -4.58 0.31 4.31
CA ARG A 41 -4.58 1.50 3.45
C ARG A 41 -4.63 1.15 1.98
N TYR A 42 -3.88 0.14 1.52
CA TYR A 42 -3.96 -0.24 0.11
C TYR A 42 -5.34 -0.81 -0.24
N LYS A 43 -5.97 -1.58 0.66
CA LYS A 43 -7.33 -2.12 0.44
C LYS A 43 -8.36 -1.01 0.32
N GLU A 44 -8.32 -0.04 1.23
CA GLU A 44 -9.20 1.12 1.21
C GLU A 44 -9.01 1.93 -0.08
N ILE A 45 -7.77 2.19 -0.50
CA ILE A 45 -7.48 2.91 -1.75
C ILE A 45 -7.95 2.11 -2.97
N ALA A 46 -7.71 0.80 -3.00
CA ALA A 46 -8.15 -0.06 -4.10
C ALA A 46 -9.67 -0.09 -4.24
N GLU A 47 -10.39 -0.17 -3.13
CA GLU A 47 -11.86 -0.11 -3.09
C GLU A 47 -12.37 1.25 -3.56
N GLU A 48 -11.79 2.36 -3.08
CA GLU A 48 -12.16 3.72 -3.50
C GLU A 48 -11.92 3.97 -5.00
N LEU A 49 -10.92 3.30 -5.60
CA LEU A 49 -10.61 3.39 -7.03
C LEU A 49 -11.34 2.34 -7.90
N GLY A 50 -12.04 1.38 -7.30
CA GLY A 50 -12.66 0.26 -8.02
C GLY A 50 -11.64 -0.65 -8.70
N GLU A 51 -10.44 -0.76 -8.13
CA GLU A 51 -9.34 -1.56 -8.67
C GLU A 51 -9.33 -2.97 -8.06
N GLU A 52 -9.40 -4.00 -8.90
CA GLU A 52 -9.13 -5.37 -8.48
C GLU A 52 -7.63 -5.61 -8.45
N ILE A 53 -7.05 -5.64 -7.25
CA ILE A 53 -5.63 -5.90 -7.07
C ILE A 53 -5.41 -7.39 -6.79
N GLU A 54 -4.86 -8.11 -7.76
CA GLU A 54 -4.34 -9.46 -7.56
C GLU A 54 -3.02 -9.38 -6.76
N THR A 55 -3.09 -9.72 -5.47
CA THR A 55 -1.94 -9.76 -4.55
C THR A 55 -1.22 -11.08 -4.58
#